data_AF-A0A1B6C4B5-F1
#
_entry.id   AF-A0A1B6C4B5-F1
#
_cell.length_a   1.000
_cell.length_b   1.000
_cell.length_c   1.000
_cell.angle_alpha   90.00
_cell.angle_beta   90.00
_cell.angle_gamma   90.00
#
_symmetry.space_group_name_H-M   'P 1'
#
loop_
_entity.id
_entity.type
_entity.pdbx_description
1 polymer ?
#
loop_
_entity_poly.entity_id
_entity_poly.type
_entity_poly.pdbx_seq_one_letter_code
_entity_poly.pdbx_strand_id
1 'polypeptide(L)'
;MCHAIPHFVVMISLLFNLFFIGCSGFSIPESSTDRKTDSNIPYQVIISFGDAEPVCSGALITDSIILTSASCIYSGFNNENDFLENAVLFGGGKVLLYLLGNVSNVAVHPEYNRMDSSNDIALVKVWQSLPRKRISPISLSSFDSNNQTCTVSTWWDEKKNLWGNIENKEIFFEKCGLEDGIFCITSTNNTTVLEKKDTGSPIVCNGKLAGIATLNGHVTNLSYYFIWIKNTIRWMGPLNDTSEILDPLSVNVLDQLQSQKIISLLNELTQLIKNQNTTQDEISSYWNPRVVVPLNYVIFATIIFLFAIMLYHTLVNVALVYFSKR
;
A
#
# COMPACT_ATOMS: atom_id res chain seq x y z
N MET A 1 56.75 -6.22 -54.88
CA MET A 1 56.31 -5.72 -53.56
C MET A 1 54.97 -6.35 -53.23
N CYS A 2 54.98 -7.35 -52.36
CA CYS A 2 53.77 -7.88 -51.72
C CYS A 2 53.16 -6.79 -50.84
N HIS A 3 51.86 -6.55 -50.91
CA HIS A 3 51.06 -6.14 -49.76
C HIS A 3 49.72 -6.86 -49.86
N ALA A 4 49.55 -7.81 -48.92
CA ALA A 4 48.34 -8.55 -48.69
C ALA A 4 47.25 -7.60 -48.17
N ILE A 5 46.13 -7.55 -48.87
CA ILE A 5 44.89 -6.97 -48.34
C ILE A 5 44.26 -8.07 -47.47
N PRO A 6 43.90 -7.79 -46.21
CA PRO A 6 43.48 -8.84 -45.28
C PRO A 6 42.15 -9.44 -45.72
N HIS A 7 42.11 -10.78 -45.77
CA HIS A 7 40.95 -11.64 -46.01
C HIS A 7 39.81 -11.50 -44.98
N PHE A 8 39.79 -10.44 -44.17
CA PHE A 8 38.82 -10.24 -43.09
C PHE A 8 37.57 -9.45 -43.51
N VAL A 9 37.60 -8.74 -44.64
CA VAL A 9 36.46 -7.91 -45.08
C VAL A 9 35.48 -8.67 -45.99
N VAL A 10 35.89 -9.78 -46.59
CA VAL A 10 35.02 -10.59 -47.47
C VAL A 10 34.29 -11.72 -46.71
N MET A 11 34.70 -12.05 -45.48
CA MET A 11 34.04 -13.07 -44.65
C MET A 11 32.89 -12.54 -43.77
N ILE A 12 32.61 -11.23 -43.78
CA ILE A 12 31.48 -10.64 -43.02
C ILE A 12 30.24 -10.43 -43.91
N SER A 13 30.39 -10.39 -45.24
CA SER A 13 29.25 -10.26 -46.16
C SER A 13 28.55 -11.58 -46.52
N LEU A 14 29.13 -12.74 -46.15
CA LEU A 14 28.50 -14.05 -46.34
C LEU A 14 27.83 -14.62 -45.08
N LEU A 15 28.10 -14.05 -43.89
CA LEU A 15 27.39 -14.40 -42.65
C LEU A 15 26.15 -13.52 -42.40
N PHE A 16 26.01 -12.39 -43.11
CA PHE A 16 24.83 -11.53 -43.01
C PHE A 16 23.62 -12.00 -43.85
N ASN A 17 23.76 -13.06 -44.66
CA ASN A 17 22.68 -13.61 -45.50
C ASN A 17 22.18 -15.00 -45.07
N LEU A 18 22.60 -15.50 -43.89
CA LEU A 18 22.06 -16.73 -43.29
C LEU A 18 21.23 -16.48 -42.01
N PHE A 19 20.95 -15.22 -41.66
CA PHE A 19 20.10 -14.87 -40.51
C PHE A 19 18.72 -14.30 -40.88
N PHE A 20 18.37 -14.28 -42.18
CA PHE A 20 17.07 -13.79 -42.68
C PHE A 20 16.22 -14.86 -43.38
N ILE A 21 16.39 -16.13 -42.99
CA ILE A 21 15.44 -17.19 -43.32
C ILE A 21 14.99 -17.83 -42.01
N GLY A 22 13.79 -17.45 -41.54
CA GLY A 22 13.12 -18.16 -40.45
C GLY A 22 12.55 -17.29 -39.33
N CYS A 23 11.56 -16.47 -39.63
CA CYS A 23 10.33 -16.31 -38.81
C CYS A 23 9.32 -15.47 -39.60
N SER A 24 8.89 -15.97 -40.75
CA SER A 24 7.59 -15.60 -41.29
C SER A 24 6.54 -16.07 -40.29
N GLY A 25 5.83 -15.09 -39.70
CA GLY A 25 4.60 -15.22 -38.92
C GLY A 25 4.24 -16.62 -38.43
N PHE A 26 4.72 -16.97 -37.24
CA PHE A 26 3.91 -17.84 -36.39
C PHE A 26 2.77 -16.97 -35.84
N SER A 27 1.75 -16.76 -36.67
CA SER A 27 0.42 -16.48 -36.15
C SER A 27 0.06 -17.70 -35.30
N ILE A 28 0.14 -17.53 -33.97
CA ILE A 28 -0.59 -18.39 -33.05
C ILE A 28 -2.00 -18.47 -33.64
N PRO A 29 -2.56 -19.66 -33.93
CA PRO A 29 -3.93 -19.72 -34.38
C PRO A 29 -4.75 -18.99 -33.33
N GLU A 30 -5.41 -17.92 -33.76
CA GLU A 30 -6.47 -17.28 -33.00
C GLU A 30 -7.52 -18.38 -32.85
N SER A 31 -7.35 -19.18 -31.80
CA SER A 31 -8.32 -20.18 -31.39
C SER A 31 -9.55 -19.37 -31.06
N SER A 32 -10.44 -19.32 -32.05
CA SER A 32 -11.81 -18.83 -32.00
C SER A 32 -12.57 -19.68 -30.99
N THR A 33 -12.27 -19.42 -29.73
CA THR A 33 -13.05 -19.60 -28.52
C THR A 33 -12.30 -18.72 -27.52
N ASP A 34 -12.52 -17.40 -27.64
CA ASP A 34 -12.43 -16.48 -26.51
C ASP A 34 -13.46 -16.95 -25.47
N ARG A 35 -13.15 -18.08 -24.82
CA ARG A 35 -13.84 -18.49 -23.62
C ARG A 35 -13.35 -17.47 -22.62
N LYS A 36 -14.12 -16.38 -22.49
CA LYS A 36 -14.22 -15.57 -21.29
C LYS A 36 -14.19 -16.56 -20.13
N THR A 37 -13.01 -16.80 -19.58
CA THR A 37 -12.89 -17.55 -18.35
C THR A 37 -13.55 -16.62 -17.37
N ASP A 38 -14.77 -16.96 -16.95
CA ASP A 38 -15.44 -16.32 -15.84
C ASP A 38 -14.50 -16.45 -14.64
N SER A 39 -13.59 -15.48 -14.52
CA SER A 39 -12.83 -15.24 -13.32
C SER A 39 -13.86 -14.84 -12.30
N ASN A 40 -14.36 -15.82 -11.54
CA ASN A 40 -15.46 -15.62 -10.62
C ASN A 40 -15.07 -14.72 -9.41
N ILE A 41 -13.79 -14.30 -9.35
CA ILE A 41 -13.17 -13.49 -8.29
C ILE A 41 -12.09 -12.59 -8.92
N PRO A 42 -12.47 -11.68 -9.84
CA PRO A 42 -11.51 -10.96 -10.69
C PRO A 42 -10.70 -9.90 -9.95
N TYR A 43 -11.04 -9.62 -8.69
CA TYR A 43 -10.34 -8.68 -7.82
C TYR A 43 -9.33 -9.36 -6.89
N GLN A 44 -9.27 -10.70 -6.82
CA GLN A 44 -8.33 -11.40 -5.93
C GLN A 44 -6.89 -11.08 -6.33
N VAL A 45 -6.08 -10.77 -5.34
CA VAL A 45 -4.63 -10.66 -5.45
C VAL A 45 -3.98 -11.64 -4.48
N ILE A 46 -2.94 -12.30 -4.96
CA ILE A 46 -2.05 -13.17 -4.20
C ILE A 46 -0.70 -12.46 -4.12
N ILE A 47 -0.11 -12.45 -2.93
CA ILE A 47 1.15 -11.76 -2.64
C ILE A 47 2.18 -12.81 -2.21
N SER A 48 3.25 -12.94 -2.99
CA SER A 48 4.36 -13.87 -2.74
C SER A 48 5.66 -13.13 -2.46
N PHE A 49 6.53 -13.74 -1.65
CA PHE A 49 7.90 -13.29 -1.47
C PHE A 49 8.78 -13.90 -2.57
N GLY A 50 9.25 -13.09 -3.53
CA GLY A 50 9.98 -13.60 -4.69
C GLY A 50 9.24 -14.74 -5.41
N ASP A 51 9.98 -15.79 -5.76
CA ASP A 51 9.43 -17.02 -6.36
C ASP A 51 8.94 -18.04 -5.31
N ALA A 52 8.82 -17.63 -4.05
CA ALA A 52 8.39 -18.51 -2.96
C ALA A 52 6.87 -18.70 -2.92
N GLU A 53 6.45 -19.53 -1.97
CA GLU A 53 5.05 -19.77 -1.67
C GLU A 53 4.33 -18.47 -1.34
N PRO A 54 3.04 -18.32 -1.72
CA PRO A 54 2.36 -17.09 -1.41
C PRO A 54 2.10 -16.92 0.09
N VAL A 55 2.27 -15.68 0.53
CA VAL A 55 2.36 -15.31 1.94
C VAL A 55 1.07 -14.65 2.39
N CYS A 56 0.45 -13.91 1.48
CA CYS A 56 -0.69 -13.06 1.76
C CYS A 56 -1.64 -12.95 0.57
N SER A 57 -2.76 -12.29 0.79
CA SER A 57 -3.75 -11.94 -0.21
C SER A 57 -4.07 -10.44 -0.21
N GLY A 58 -4.85 -10.01 -1.18
CA GLY A 58 -5.35 -8.65 -1.29
C GLY A 58 -6.52 -8.55 -2.27
N ALA A 59 -7.04 -7.34 -2.40
CA ALA A 59 -8.13 -7.01 -3.30
C ALA A 59 -7.74 -5.85 -4.21
N LEU A 60 -7.87 -6.02 -5.53
CA LEU A 60 -7.75 -4.92 -6.46
C LEU A 60 -8.96 -3.99 -6.29
N ILE A 61 -8.74 -2.72 -5.94
CA ILE A 61 -9.81 -1.73 -5.69
C ILE A 61 -9.82 -0.56 -6.68
N THR A 62 -8.73 -0.40 -7.44
CA THR A 62 -8.67 0.46 -8.65
C THR A 62 -7.86 -0.27 -9.72
N ASP A 63 -7.65 0.33 -10.90
CA ASP A 63 -6.84 -0.33 -11.94
C ASP A 63 -5.34 -0.49 -11.56
N SER A 64 -4.86 0.11 -10.47
CA SER A 64 -3.46 0.02 -10.02
C SER A 64 -3.25 -0.04 -8.51
N ILE A 65 -4.31 -0.05 -7.70
CA ILE A 65 -4.23 -0.04 -6.23
C ILE A 65 -4.89 -1.29 -5.67
N ILE A 66 -4.14 -1.95 -4.81
CA ILE A 66 -4.49 -3.17 -4.11
C ILE A 66 -4.63 -2.83 -2.63
N LEU A 67 -5.71 -3.29 -2.02
CA LEU A 67 -5.94 -3.24 -0.58
C LEU A 67 -5.51 -4.56 0.05
N THR A 68 -4.74 -4.50 1.13
CA THR A 68 -4.28 -5.67 1.88
C THR A 68 -4.12 -5.32 3.37
N SER A 69 -3.72 -6.30 4.18
CA SER A 69 -3.42 -6.13 5.60
C SER A 69 -2.01 -5.54 5.78
N ALA A 70 -1.81 -4.70 6.79
CA ALA A 70 -0.50 -4.16 7.12
C ALA A 70 0.46 -5.24 7.65
N SER A 71 -0.09 -6.28 8.27
CA SER A 71 0.62 -7.49 8.67
C SER A 71 1.25 -8.20 7.47
N CYS A 72 0.66 -8.11 6.28
CA CYS A 72 1.29 -8.62 5.06
C CYS A 72 2.61 -7.94 4.76
N ILE A 73 2.74 -6.63 5.04
CA ILE A 73 3.96 -5.87 4.82
C ILE A 73 5.01 -6.24 5.88
N TYR A 74 4.61 -6.25 7.15
CA TYR A 74 5.57 -6.37 8.25
C TYR A 74 5.88 -7.80 8.69
N SER A 75 4.89 -8.69 8.69
CA SER A 75 5.09 -10.10 9.01
C SER A 75 5.46 -10.92 7.77
N GLY A 76 5.06 -10.47 6.57
CA GLY A 76 5.44 -11.11 5.32
C GLY A 76 6.80 -10.66 4.76
N PHE A 77 7.17 -9.39 4.96
CA PHE A 77 8.33 -8.78 4.30
C PHE A 77 9.16 -7.88 5.23
N ASN A 78 9.21 -8.11 6.55
CA ASN A 78 9.98 -7.37 7.57
C ASN A 78 9.70 -5.85 7.71
N ASN A 79 9.67 -5.08 6.62
CA ASN A 79 9.43 -3.66 6.50
C ASN A 79 8.96 -3.28 5.06
N GLU A 80 8.62 -2.01 4.87
CA GLU A 80 8.10 -1.49 3.60
C GLU A 80 9.11 -1.58 2.44
N ASN A 81 10.41 -1.38 2.67
CA ASN A 81 11.42 -1.46 1.59
C ASN A 81 11.57 -2.89 1.09
N ASP A 82 11.62 -3.85 2.00
CA ASP A 82 11.70 -5.28 1.66
C ASP A 82 10.42 -5.74 0.93
N PHE A 83 9.24 -5.19 1.29
CA PHE A 83 8.02 -5.39 0.48
C PHE A 83 8.14 -4.80 -0.93
N LEU A 84 8.62 -3.56 -1.07
CA LEU A 84 8.78 -2.89 -2.37
C LEU A 84 9.73 -3.66 -3.31
N GLU A 85 10.78 -4.25 -2.76
CA GLU A 85 11.82 -4.95 -3.51
C GLU A 85 11.43 -6.40 -3.85
N ASN A 86 10.79 -7.11 -2.92
CA ASN A 86 10.62 -8.57 -3.02
C ASN A 86 9.18 -9.04 -3.24
N ALA A 87 8.16 -8.17 -3.16
CA ALA A 87 6.78 -8.59 -3.36
C ALA A 87 6.48 -8.89 -4.84
N VAL A 88 6.03 -10.12 -5.10
CA VAL A 88 5.51 -10.55 -6.40
C VAL A 88 4.00 -10.68 -6.30
N LEU A 89 3.31 -9.92 -7.14
CA LEU A 89 1.86 -9.81 -7.12
C LEU A 89 1.25 -10.60 -8.26
N PHE A 90 0.34 -11.52 -7.92
CA PHE A 90 -0.43 -12.29 -8.87
C PHE A 90 -1.91 -11.96 -8.73
N GLY A 91 -2.64 -11.94 -9.84
CA GLY A 91 -4.09 -11.81 -9.81
C GLY A 91 -4.72 -12.56 -10.96
N GLY A 92 -6.02 -12.80 -10.89
CA GLY A 92 -6.71 -13.61 -11.87
C GLY A 92 -7.79 -14.46 -11.24
N GLY A 93 -8.31 -15.40 -12.04
CA GLY A 93 -9.41 -16.26 -11.63
C GLY A 93 -8.94 -17.56 -10.98
N LYS A 94 -9.92 -18.41 -10.64
CA LYS A 94 -9.71 -19.70 -9.97
C LYS A 94 -8.63 -20.59 -10.60
N VAL A 95 -8.39 -20.49 -11.91
CA VAL A 95 -7.60 -21.45 -12.70
C VAL A 95 -6.29 -20.86 -13.23
N LEU A 96 -6.22 -19.54 -13.46
CA LEU A 96 -5.05 -18.89 -14.07
C LEU A 96 -4.72 -17.60 -13.32
N LEU A 97 -3.44 -17.51 -12.94
CA LEU A 97 -2.84 -16.33 -12.32
C LEU A 97 -1.99 -15.56 -13.33
N TYR A 98 -2.02 -14.24 -13.23
CA TYR A 98 -1.29 -13.30 -14.06
C TYR A 98 -0.43 -12.43 -13.15
N LEU A 99 0.81 -12.21 -13.58
CA LEU A 99 1.71 -11.27 -12.91
C LEU A 99 1.16 -9.84 -13.06
N LEU A 100 1.04 -9.13 -11.94
CA LEU A 100 0.49 -7.77 -11.88
C LEU A 100 1.58 -6.68 -12.05
N GLY A 101 2.84 -7.11 -12.09
CA GLY A 101 4.00 -6.22 -12.19
C GLY A 101 4.52 -5.81 -10.83
N ASN A 102 5.51 -4.91 -10.85
CA ASN A 102 6.25 -4.52 -9.65
C ASN A 102 5.46 -3.53 -8.80
N VAL A 103 5.73 -3.55 -7.50
CA VAL A 103 5.24 -2.56 -6.56
C VAL A 103 5.98 -1.23 -6.79
N SER A 104 5.22 -0.14 -6.78
CA SER A 104 5.72 1.23 -6.94
C SER A 104 5.64 2.05 -5.66
N ASN A 105 4.66 1.74 -4.80
CA ASN A 105 4.45 2.43 -3.54
C ASN A 105 3.64 1.55 -2.59
N VAL A 106 3.85 1.70 -1.29
CA VAL A 106 3.09 1.08 -0.22
C VAL A 106 2.74 2.15 0.81
N ALA A 107 1.50 2.12 1.30
CA ALA A 107 1.02 3.03 2.33
C ALA A 107 0.34 2.21 3.44
N VAL A 108 1.02 2.07 4.57
CA VAL A 108 0.46 1.44 5.77
C VAL A 108 -0.32 2.47 6.58
N HIS A 109 -1.39 2.06 7.25
CA HIS A 109 -2.10 2.96 8.17
C HIS A 109 -1.13 3.54 9.22
N PRO A 110 -1.13 4.86 9.45
CA PRO A 110 -0.14 5.51 10.32
C PRO A 110 -0.23 5.05 11.78
N GLU A 111 -1.40 4.58 12.20
CA GLU A 111 -1.65 4.06 13.55
C GLU A 111 -1.57 2.53 13.61
N TYR A 112 -1.04 1.85 12.57
CA TYR A 112 -0.83 0.41 12.62
C TYR A 112 0.15 0.04 13.74
N ASN A 113 -0.31 -0.82 14.65
CA ASN A 113 0.50 -1.29 15.75
C ASN A 113 0.89 -2.76 15.55
N ARG A 114 2.19 -3.02 15.45
CA ARG A 114 2.72 -4.37 15.22
C ARG A 114 2.53 -5.33 16.39
N MET A 115 2.27 -4.83 17.60
CA MET A 115 2.14 -5.66 18.80
C MET A 115 0.76 -6.31 18.90
N ASP A 116 -0.30 -5.53 18.65
CA ASP A 116 -1.70 -5.99 18.77
C ASP A 116 -2.41 -6.12 17.41
N SER A 117 -1.75 -5.71 16.31
CA SER A 117 -2.33 -5.67 14.96
C SER A 117 -3.56 -4.77 14.86
N SER A 118 -3.68 -3.74 15.71
CA SER A 118 -4.68 -2.68 15.53
C SER A 118 -4.37 -1.86 14.27
N ASN A 119 -5.42 -1.37 13.61
CA ASN A 119 -5.33 -0.66 12.33
C ASN A 119 -4.61 -1.46 11.22
N ASP A 120 -4.88 -2.77 11.13
CA ASP A 120 -4.27 -3.70 10.18
C ASP A 120 -4.78 -3.52 8.74
N ILE A 121 -4.32 -2.44 8.09
CA ILE A 121 -4.71 -2.07 6.72
C ILE A 121 -3.57 -1.35 5.99
N ALA A 122 -3.38 -1.72 4.72
CA ALA A 122 -2.38 -1.12 3.84
C ALA A 122 -2.87 -1.04 2.38
N LEU A 123 -2.37 -0.05 1.66
CA LEU A 123 -2.56 0.11 0.22
C LEU A 123 -1.25 -0.11 -0.52
N VAL A 124 -1.33 -0.83 -1.63
CA VAL A 124 -0.19 -1.17 -2.49
C VAL A 124 -0.48 -0.70 -3.90
N LYS A 125 0.43 0.07 -4.50
CA LYS A 125 0.31 0.57 -5.87
C LYS A 125 1.28 -0.14 -6.80
N VAL A 126 0.81 -0.60 -7.95
CA VAL A 126 1.64 -1.17 -9.02
C VAL A 126 2.03 -0.13 -10.08
N TRP A 127 3.18 -0.31 -10.74
CA TRP A 127 3.70 0.62 -11.74
C TRP A 127 2.82 0.81 -12.98
N GLN A 128 2.10 -0.24 -13.38
CA GLN A 128 1.29 -0.24 -14.59
C GLN A 128 -0.15 -0.60 -14.26
N SER A 129 -1.08 0.11 -14.91
CA SER A 129 -2.50 -0.23 -14.85
C SER A 129 -2.71 -1.65 -15.37
N LEU A 130 -3.45 -2.45 -14.62
CA LEU A 130 -3.67 -3.85 -14.94
C LEU A 130 -4.67 -4.00 -16.10
N PRO A 131 -4.45 -4.95 -17.04
CA PRO A 131 -5.36 -5.16 -18.15
C PRO A 131 -6.71 -5.70 -17.67
N ARG A 132 -7.77 -4.89 -17.84
CA ARG A 132 -9.15 -5.17 -17.39
C ARG A 132 -9.79 -6.47 -17.89
N LYS A 133 -9.20 -7.14 -18.89
CA LYS A 133 -9.79 -8.34 -19.53
C LYS A 133 -9.77 -9.58 -18.63
N ARG A 134 -8.92 -9.61 -17.59
CA ARG A 134 -8.69 -10.80 -16.75
C ARG A 134 -8.82 -10.53 -15.25
N ILE A 135 -8.64 -9.27 -14.87
CA ILE A 135 -8.63 -8.79 -13.50
C ILE A 135 -9.40 -7.47 -13.50
N SER A 136 -10.28 -7.28 -12.53
CA SER A 136 -11.10 -6.06 -12.44
C SER A 136 -11.28 -5.65 -10.99
N PRO A 137 -11.24 -4.35 -10.69
CA PRO A 137 -11.37 -3.87 -9.33
C PRO A 137 -12.75 -4.15 -8.75
N ILE A 138 -12.81 -4.34 -7.43
CA ILE A 138 -14.05 -4.38 -6.65
C ILE A 138 -14.33 -3.03 -5.98
N SER A 139 -15.60 -2.66 -5.91
CA SER A 139 -16.02 -1.43 -5.22
C SER A 139 -16.02 -1.61 -3.70
N LEU A 140 -15.55 -0.61 -2.97
CA LEU A 140 -15.59 -0.57 -1.50
C LEU A 140 -17.02 -0.40 -0.99
N SER A 141 -17.34 -1.06 0.12
CA SER A 141 -18.53 -0.74 0.91
C SER A 141 -18.25 0.49 1.77
N SER A 142 -19.12 1.49 1.68
CA SER A 142 -19.16 2.64 2.59
C SER A 142 -20.08 2.40 3.79
N PHE A 143 -20.75 1.25 3.86
CA PHE A 143 -21.72 0.92 4.88
C PHE A 143 -21.23 -0.25 5.72
N ASP A 144 -21.56 -0.18 7.00
CA ASP A 144 -21.35 -1.28 7.92
C ASP A 144 -22.11 -2.52 7.41
N SER A 145 -21.37 -3.62 7.28
CA SER A 145 -21.88 -4.92 6.79
C SER A 145 -22.09 -5.91 7.94
N ASN A 146 -22.19 -5.41 9.18
CA ASN A 146 -22.46 -6.20 10.36
C ASN A 146 -23.75 -7.03 10.23
N ASN A 147 -23.71 -8.25 10.77
CA ASN A 147 -24.79 -9.25 10.77
C ASN A 147 -25.26 -9.63 9.36
N GLN A 148 -24.32 -9.84 8.45
CA GLN A 148 -24.62 -10.24 7.08
C GLN A 148 -23.81 -11.47 6.65
N THR A 149 -24.39 -12.24 5.73
CA THR A 149 -23.68 -13.31 5.03
C THR A 149 -22.78 -12.70 3.98
N CYS A 150 -21.50 -13.05 4.03
CA CYS A 150 -20.46 -12.58 3.14
C CYS A 150 -19.66 -13.75 2.58
N THR A 151 -18.82 -13.48 1.60
CA THR A 151 -17.89 -14.46 1.05
C THR A 151 -16.47 -13.99 1.25
N VAL A 152 -15.61 -14.87 1.74
CA VAL A 152 -14.15 -14.68 1.70
C VAL A 152 -13.58 -15.45 0.52
N SER A 153 -12.72 -14.81 -0.27
CA SER A 153 -11.96 -15.47 -1.33
C SER A 153 -10.58 -15.87 -0.83
N THR A 154 -10.33 -17.19 -0.80
CA THR A 154 -9.08 -17.80 -0.33
C THR A 154 -8.54 -18.78 -1.37
N TRP A 155 -7.24 -18.98 -1.33
CA TRP A 155 -6.48 -19.87 -2.19
C TRP A 155 -5.82 -21.00 -1.39
N TRP A 156 -6.03 -21.01 -0.06
CA TRP A 156 -5.52 -22.01 0.87
C TRP A 156 -6.55 -23.13 1.11
N ASP A 157 -6.15 -24.37 0.80
CA ASP A 157 -6.93 -25.57 1.09
C ASP A 157 -6.28 -26.34 2.26
N GLU A 158 -6.81 -26.12 3.46
CA GLU A 158 -6.35 -26.76 4.70
C GLU A 158 -6.45 -28.30 4.63
N LYS A 159 -7.52 -28.85 4.04
CA LYS A 159 -7.76 -30.30 3.98
C LYS A 159 -6.69 -31.01 3.16
N LYS A 160 -6.20 -30.33 2.13
CA LYS A 160 -5.15 -30.84 1.26
C LYS A 160 -3.75 -30.42 1.71
N ASN A 161 -3.65 -29.45 2.63
CA ASN A 161 -2.41 -28.76 3.00
C ASN A 161 -1.63 -28.30 1.76
N LEU A 162 -2.36 -27.78 0.76
CA LEU A 162 -1.82 -27.39 -0.54
C LEU A 162 -2.48 -26.08 -0.99
N TRP A 163 -1.76 -25.34 -1.82
CA TRP A 163 -2.36 -24.22 -2.54
C TRP A 163 -3.34 -24.76 -3.56
N GLY A 164 -4.57 -24.27 -3.46
CA GLY A 164 -5.67 -24.68 -4.29
C GLY A 164 -6.00 -23.64 -5.35
N ASN A 165 -7.02 -23.96 -6.14
CA ASN A 165 -7.72 -22.96 -6.91
C ASN A 165 -8.35 -21.94 -5.95
N ILE A 166 -8.46 -20.68 -6.37
CA ILE A 166 -9.14 -19.66 -5.56
C ILE A 166 -10.61 -20.08 -5.40
N GLU A 167 -11.11 -20.05 -4.16
CA GLU A 167 -12.47 -20.43 -3.81
C GLU A 167 -13.12 -19.36 -2.93
N ASN A 168 -14.43 -19.18 -3.09
CA ASN A 168 -15.24 -18.37 -2.18
C ASN A 168 -15.78 -19.29 -1.10
N LYS A 169 -15.54 -18.95 0.17
CA LYS A 169 -16.14 -19.59 1.33
C LYS A 169 -17.16 -18.64 1.94
N GLU A 170 -18.36 -19.14 2.22
CA GLU A 170 -19.40 -18.37 2.89
C GLU A 170 -19.07 -18.22 4.38
N ILE A 171 -19.22 -17.01 4.89
CA ILE A 171 -18.96 -16.64 6.27
C ILE A 171 -20.08 -15.73 6.76
N PHE A 172 -20.33 -15.75 8.07
CA PHE A 172 -21.20 -14.79 8.73
C PHE A 172 -20.34 -13.71 9.38
N PHE A 173 -20.60 -12.46 9.01
CA PHE A 173 -19.79 -11.31 9.37
C PHE A 173 -20.46 -10.55 10.51
N GLU A 174 -19.82 -10.52 11.67
CA GLU A 174 -20.38 -9.95 12.89
C GLU A 174 -19.35 -9.08 13.61
N LYS A 175 -19.79 -7.93 14.09
CA LYS A 175 -18.97 -7.04 14.89
C LYS A 175 -18.61 -7.70 16.22
N CYS A 176 -17.32 -7.70 16.54
CA CYS A 176 -16.83 -8.23 17.80
C CYS A 176 -15.85 -7.28 18.47
N GLY A 177 -15.82 -7.32 19.80
CA GLY A 177 -14.99 -6.44 20.59
C GLY A 177 -15.59 -5.04 20.78
N LEU A 178 -14.77 -4.15 21.34
CA LEU A 178 -15.15 -2.78 21.69
C LEU A 178 -14.76 -1.76 20.59
N GLU A 179 -14.03 -2.18 19.57
CA GLU A 179 -13.50 -1.32 18.51
C GLU A 179 -14.35 -1.42 17.24
N ASP A 180 -14.68 -0.27 16.64
CA ASP A 180 -15.48 -0.19 15.41
C ASP A 180 -14.74 -0.70 14.15
N GLY A 181 -13.41 -0.79 14.23
CA GLY A 181 -12.52 -1.17 13.12
C GLY A 181 -12.32 -2.67 12.92
N ILE A 182 -12.81 -3.52 13.82
CA ILE A 182 -12.54 -4.98 13.80
C ILE A 182 -13.85 -5.75 13.89
N PHE A 183 -14.06 -6.68 12.97
CA PHE A 183 -15.13 -7.67 13.01
C PHE A 183 -14.59 -9.09 13.16
N CYS A 184 -15.46 -9.97 13.64
CA CYS A 184 -15.24 -11.40 13.71
C CYS A 184 -16.04 -12.09 12.60
N ILE A 185 -15.63 -13.32 12.34
CA ILE A 185 -16.32 -14.19 11.41
C ILE A 185 -16.76 -15.44 12.14
N THR A 186 -17.93 -15.94 11.78
CA THR A 186 -18.35 -17.28 12.14
C THR A 186 -18.62 -18.07 10.86
N SER A 187 -18.11 -19.30 10.83
CA SER A 187 -18.33 -20.21 9.70
C SER A 187 -19.77 -20.72 9.76
N THR A 188 -20.51 -20.64 8.65
CA THR A 188 -21.85 -21.25 8.58
C THR A 188 -21.81 -22.79 8.62
N ASN A 189 -20.64 -23.39 8.35
CA ASN A 189 -20.44 -24.84 8.29
C ASN A 189 -19.43 -25.38 9.31
N ASN A 190 -19.14 -24.66 10.41
CA ASN A 190 -18.18 -25.06 11.47
C ASN A 190 -16.77 -25.47 10.98
N THR A 191 -16.35 -25.03 9.78
CA THR A 191 -15.15 -25.57 9.11
C THR A 191 -14.23 -24.51 8.52
N THR A 192 -14.41 -23.22 8.85
CA THR A 192 -13.54 -22.16 8.34
C THR A 192 -13.13 -21.19 9.44
N VAL A 193 -11.90 -21.34 9.89
CA VAL A 193 -11.15 -20.30 10.61
C VAL A 193 -10.30 -19.61 9.53
N LEU A 194 -10.31 -18.27 9.50
CA LEU A 194 -9.34 -17.54 8.69
C LEU A 194 -7.95 -17.90 9.19
N GLU A 195 -7.16 -18.53 8.35
CA GLU A 195 -5.81 -18.95 8.70
C GLU A 195 -4.84 -17.81 8.51
N LYS A 196 -3.64 -17.93 9.10
CA LYS A 196 -2.54 -16.99 8.86
C LYS A 196 -2.26 -16.77 7.37
N LYS A 197 -2.44 -17.80 6.54
CA LYS A 197 -2.25 -17.73 5.08
C LYS A 197 -3.39 -17.03 4.33
N ASP A 198 -4.52 -16.79 4.99
CA ASP A 198 -5.63 -16.01 4.46
C ASP A 198 -5.48 -14.50 4.76
N THR A 199 -4.42 -14.08 5.46
CA THR A 199 -4.20 -12.66 5.77
C THR A 199 -4.25 -11.79 4.51
N GLY A 200 -5.03 -10.71 4.57
CA GLY A 200 -5.31 -9.81 3.47
C GLY A 200 -6.39 -10.28 2.49
N SER A 201 -6.97 -11.47 2.68
CA SER A 201 -8.04 -11.99 1.81
C SER A 201 -9.25 -11.04 1.77
N PRO A 202 -9.89 -10.83 0.61
CA PRO A 202 -11.07 -9.99 0.51
C PRO A 202 -12.29 -10.62 1.14
N ILE A 203 -13.04 -9.85 1.94
CA ILE A 203 -14.40 -10.19 2.40
C ILE A 203 -15.40 -9.34 1.62
N VAL A 204 -16.28 -10.01 0.90
CA VAL A 204 -17.28 -9.38 0.02
C VAL A 204 -18.68 -9.64 0.54
N CYS A 205 -19.42 -8.55 0.78
CA CYS A 205 -20.81 -8.56 1.22
C CYS A 205 -21.63 -7.80 0.19
N ASN A 206 -22.76 -8.36 -0.28
CA ASN A 206 -23.63 -7.71 -1.29
C ASN A 206 -22.88 -7.19 -2.54
N GLY A 207 -21.86 -7.93 -2.99
CA GLY A 207 -21.04 -7.57 -4.15
C GLY A 207 -20.07 -6.41 -3.95
N LYS A 208 -19.90 -5.90 -2.72
CA LYS A 208 -18.92 -4.86 -2.36
C LYS A 208 -17.90 -5.38 -1.37
N LEU A 209 -16.67 -4.87 -1.45
CA LEU A 209 -15.61 -5.19 -0.52
C LEU A 209 -15.90 -4.53 0.83
N ALA A 210 -16.20 -5.35 1.84
CA ALA A 210 -16.58 -4.90 3.18
C ALA A 210 -15.45 -5.06 4.20
N GLY A 211 -14.55 -6.02 3.95
CA GLY A 211 -13.49 -6.36 4.89
C GLY A 211 -12.24 -6.91 4.20
N ILE A 212 -11.15 -6.96 4.97
CA ILE A 212 -9.96 -7.76 4.66
C ILE A 212 -9.58 -8.62 5.86
N ALA A 213 -9.21 -9.87 5.63
CA ALA A 213 -8.80 -10.77 6.69
C ALA A 213 -7.50 -10.28 7.35
N THR A 214 -7.41 -10.43 8.67
CA THR A 214 -6.21 -10.07 9.45
C THR A 214 -5.48 -11.31 9.92
N LEU A 215 -4.25 -11.13 10.37
CA LEU A 215 -3.38 -12.22 10.84
C LEU A 215 -3.96 -12.99 12.04
N ASN A 216 -4.79 -12.33 12.85
CA ASN A 216 -5.34 -12.88 14.08
C ASN A 216 -6.69 -13.58 13.87
N GLY A 217 -7.08 -13.85 12.61
CA GLY A 217 -8.37 -14.47 12.27
C GLY A 217 -9.56 -13.52 12.41
N HIS A 218 -9.32 -12.22 12.59
CA HIS A 218 -10.33 -11.18 12.54
C HIS A 218 -10.41 -10.58 11.13
N VAL A 219 -11.24 -9.55 10.99
CA VAL A 219 -11.41 -8.81 9.75
C VAL A 219 -11.38 -7.32 10.04
N THR A 220 -10.62 -6.59 9.25
CA THR A 220 -10.62 -5.12 9.27
C THR A 220 -11.91 -4.61 8.60
N ASN A 221 -12.74 -3.86 9.34
CA ASN A 221 -13.97 -3.27 8.82
C ASN A 221 -13.66 -2.06 7.91
N LEU A 222 -13.87 -2.19 6.60
CA LEU A 222 -13.50 -1.14 5.64
C LEU A 222 -14.39 0.10 5.71
N SER A 223 -15.61 -0.01 6.25
CA SER A 223 -16.47 1.17 6.44
C SER A 223 -15.85 2.16 7.44
N TYR A 224 -15.18 1.66 8.47
CA TYR A 224 -14.45 2.46 9.44
C TYR A 224 -13.26 3.19 8.81
N TYR A 225 -12.48 2.50 7.97
CA TYR A 225 -11.30 3.07 7.30
C TYR A 225 -11.61 3.78 5.96
N PHE A 226 -12.89 3.93 5.59
CA PHE A 226 -13.28 4.40 4.25
C PHE A 226 -12.66 5.75 3.88
N ILE A 227 -12.65 6.70 4.83
CA ILE A 227 -12.07 8.03 4.63
C ILE A 227 -10.56 7.93 4.41
N TRP A 228 -9.86 7.16 5.25
CA TRP A 228 -8.42 6.94 5.11
C TRP A 228 -8.09 6.33 3.75
N ILE A 229 -8.81 5.27 3.33
CA ILE A 229 -8.60 4.62 2.03
C ILE A 229 -8.74 5.64 0.89
N LYS A 230 -9.81 6.44 0.88
CA LYS A 230 -10.06 7.41 -0.20
C LYS A 230 -9.00 8.51 -0.25
N ASN A 231 -8.58 9.04 0.89
CA ASN A 231 -7.55 10.08 0.95
C ASN A 231 -6.19 9.54 0.51
N THR A 232 -5.83 8.34 0.96
CA THR A 232 -4.56 7.71 0.59
C THR A 232 -4.52 7.35 -0.89
N ILE A 233 -5.63 6.87 -1.48
CA ILE A 233 -5.72 6.66 -2.95
C ILE A 233 -5.45 7.94 -3.72
N ARG A 234 -6.01 9.09 -3.28
CA ARG A 234 -5.76 10.39 -3.92
C ARG A 234 -4.28 10.77 -3.84
N TRP A 235 -3.66 10.56 -2.68
CA TRP A 235 -2.23 10.84 -2.48
C TRP A 235 -1.32 9.91 -3.31
N MET A 236 -1.70 8.64 -3.46
CA MET A 236 -0.96 7.67 -4.27
C MET A 236 -1.18 7.85 -5.78
N GLY A 237 -2.18 8.63 -6.20
CA GLY A 237 -2.43 8.95 -7.60
C GLY A 237 -1.26 9.72 -8.26
N PRO A 238 -1.25 9.86 -9.59
CA PRO A 238 -0.35 10.83 -10.22
C PRO A 238 -0.64 12.22 -9.62
N LEU A 239 0.42 13.01 -9.34
CA LEU A 239 0.32 14.42 -8.94
C LEU A 239 -0.14 15.29 -10.13
N ASN A 240 -1.24 14.92 -10.80
CA ASN A 240 -1.86 15.66 -11.88
C ASN A 240 -3.27 16.02 -11.44
N ASP A 241 -3.35 17.05 -10.61
CA ASP A 241 -4.41 18.08 -10.57
C ASP A 241 -4.42 18.76 -9.21
N THR A 242 -3.61 19.80 -9.07
CA THR A 242 -3.81 20.83 -8.05
C THR A 242 -5.03 21.72 -8.37
N SER A 243 -5.85 21.38 -9.38
CA SER A 243 -7.06 22.10 -9.77
C SER A 243 -8.38 21.51 -9.25
N GLU A 244 -8.36 20.38 -8.54
CA GLU A 244 -9.57 19.80 -7.93
C GLU A 244 -9.55 19.86 -6.39
N ILE A 245 -9.08 21.00 -5.88
CA ILE A 245 -9.17 21.39 -4.47
C ILE A 245 -10.34 22.37 -4.32
N LEU A 246 -11.39 21.87 -3.63
CA LEU A 246 -12.59 22.53 -3.09
C LEU A 246 -13.83 22.60 -4.00
N ASP A 247 -14.68 21.58 -3.89
CA ASP A 247 -16.12 21.75 -4.03
C ASP A 247 -16.68 22.28 -2.68
N PRO A 248 -17.18 23.53 -2.58
CA PRO A 248 -17.48 24.20 -1.31
C PRO A 248 -18.66 23.60 -0.53
N LEU A 249 -19.39 22.64 -1.10
CA LEU A 249 -20.66 22.17 -0.55
C LEU A 249 -20.55 20.95 0.38
N SER A 250 -19.42 20.23 0.39
CA SER A 250 -19.23 19.04 1.25
C SER A 250 -18.53 19.31 2.58
N VAL A 251 -17.81 20.45 2.69
CA VAL A 251 -17.05 20.82 3.89
C VAL A 251 -17.97 21.28 5.03
N ASN A 252 -19.12 21.87 4.71
CA ASN A 252 -19.98 22.49 5.73
C ASN A 252 -20.73 21.51 6.66
N VAL A 253 -20.90 20.23 6.29
CA VAL A 253 -21.68 19.29 7.11
C VAL A 253 -20.81 18.51 8.10
N LEU A 254 -19.60 18.10 7.70
CA LEU A 254 -18.68 17.39 8.59
C LEU A 254 -18.08 18.32 9.65
N ASP A 255 -17.77 19.57 9.25
CA ASP A 255 -17.22 20.59 10.15
C ASP A 255 -18.27 21.07 11.16
N GLN A 256 -19.57 21.01 10.85
CA GLN A 256 -20.65 21.29 11.80
C GLN A 256 -20.84 20.20 12.86
N LEU A 257 -20.61 18.93 12.52
CA LEU A 257 -20.77 17.81 13.47
C LEU A 257 -19.53 17.60 14.35
N GLN A 258 -18.32 17.81 13.81
CA GLN A 258 -17.09 17.75 14.59
C GLN A 258 -16.90 18.99 15.48
N SER A 259 -17.29 20.18 15.03
CA SER A 259 -17.17 21.39 15.84
C SER A 259 -18.09 21.37 17.06
N GLN A 260 -19.30 20.78 17.02
CA GLN A 260 -20.17 20.69 18.20
C GLN A 260 -19.58 19.83 19.34
N LYS A 261 -18.94 18.72 19.01
CA LYS A 261 -18.32 17.85 20.03
C LYS A 261 -17.04 18.48 20.59
N ILE A 262 -16.25 19.14 19.75
CA ILE A 262 -15.05 19.89 20.15
C ILE A 262 -15.42 21.10 21.01
N ILE A 263 -16.48 21.85 20.66
CA ILE A 263 -16.97 22.99 21.45
C ILE A 263 -17.51 22.52 22.81
N SER A 264 -18.19 21.39 22.87
CA SER A 264 -18.63 20.77 24.14
C SER A 264 -17.42 20.42 25.02
N LEU A 265 -16.41 19.76 24.46
CA LEU A 265 -15.17 19.41 25.15
C LEU A 265 -14.37 20.63 25.59
N LEU A 266 -14.30 21.67 24.75
CA LEU A 266 -13.65 22.93 25.08
C LEU A 266 -14.39 23.67 26.20
N ASN A 267 -15.72 23.62 26.23
CA ASN A 267 -16.51 24.21 27.31
C ASN A 267 -16.32 23.45 28.63
N GLU A 268 -16.27 22.11 28.61
CA GLU A 268 -15.94 21.30 29.79
C GLU A 268 -14.51 21.58 30.29
N LEU A 269 -13.53 21.63 29.38
CA LEU A 269 -12.15 22.01 29.71
C LEU A 269 -12.07 23.43 30.28
N THR A 270 -12.85 24.36 29.73
CA THR A 270 -12.88 25.74 30.22
C THR A 270 -13.49 25.83 31.62
N GLN A 271 -14.50 25.00 31.94
CA GLN A 271 -15.05 24.90 33.30
C GLN A 271 -14.08 24.25 34.29
N LEU A 272 -13.31 23.25 33.85
CA LEU A 272 -12.26 22.63 34.68
C LEU A 272 -11.12 23.59 34.98
N ILE A 273 -10.68 24.38 34.00
CA ILE A 273 -9.65 25.42 34.17
C ILE A 273 -10.16 26.55 35.09
N LYS A 274 -11.45 26.92 34.99
CA LYS A 274 -12.05 27.96 35.84
C LYS A 274 -12.15 27.54 37.31
N ASN A 275 -12.35 26.24 37.58
CA ASN A 275 -12.34 25.70 38.95
C ASN A 275 -10.93 25.53 39.53
N GLN A 276 -9.89 25.34 38.70
CA GLN A 276 -8.49 25.30 39.16
C GLN A 276 -7.92 26.67 39.51
N ASN A 277 -8.44 27.76 38.92
CA ASN A 277 -7.96 29.11 39.20
C ASN A 277 -8.42 29.68 40.56
N THR A 278 -9.18 28.93 41.36
CA THR A 278 -9.52 29.30 42.75
C THR A 278 -8.46 28.88 43.78
N THR A 279 -7.40 28.18 43.36
CA THR A 279 -6.32 27.72 44.25
C THR A 279 -4.92 28.10 43.77
N GLN A 280 -4.81 29.12 42.92
CA GLN A 280 -3.55 29.51 42.27
C GLN A 280 -3.06 30.93 42.63
N ASP A 281 -3.30 31.39 43.87
CA ASP A 281 -2.61 32.58 44.41
C ASP A 281 -1.28 32.24 45.13
N GLU A 282 -0.85 30.96 45.17
CA GLU A 282 0.39 30.55 45.88
C GLU A 282 1.49 29.88 45.02
N ILE A 283 1.35 29.75 43.70
CA ILE A 283 2.39 29.10 42.88
C ILE A 283 2.79 29.98 41.69
N SER A 284 3.36 31.15 42.00
CA SER A 284 4.07 32.03 41.07
C SER A 284 5.59 32.01 41.31
N SER A 285 6.19 30.86 41.65
CA SER A 285 7.63 30.79 41.92
C SER A 285 8.41 29.74 41.14
N TYR A 286 7.78 28.92 40.30
CA TYR A 286 8.52 27.93 39.50
C TYR A 286 7.88 27.78 38.12
N TRP A 287 8.73 27.78 37.09
CA TRP A 287 8.48 27.59 35.65
C TRP A 287 8.39 28.87 34.79
N ASN A 288 9.52 29.18 34.16
CA ASN A 288 9.72 30.19 33.12
C ASN A 288 9.58 29.55 31.73
N PRO A 289 8.56 29.89 30.91
CA PRO A 289 8.46 29.41 29.54
C PRO A 289 9.02 30.47 28.58
N ARG A 290 10.06 30.08 27.82
CA ARG A 290 10.46 30.55 26.47
C ARG A 290 11.98 30.68 26.34
N VAL A 291 12.64 29.68 25.74
CA VAL A 291 13.89 29.94 25.01
C VAL A 291 13.49 30.39 23.61
N VAL A 292 13.34 31.70 23.42
CA VAL A 292 13.31 32.29 22.09
C VAL A 292 14.76 32.40 21.65
N VAL A 293 15.19 31.59 20.67
CA VAL A 293 16.53 31.74 20.10
C VAL A 293 16.52 33.03 19.27
N PRO A 294 17.31 34.05 19.64
CA PRO A 294 17.27 35.32 18.94
C PRO A 294 17.86 35.16 17.53
N LEU A 295 17.25 35.84 16.56
CA LEU A 295 17.56 35.73 15.13
C LEU A 295 19.05 35.98 14.80
N ASN A 296 19.72 36.80 15.62
CA ASN A 296 21.15 37.06 15.51
C ASN A 296 22.02 35.80 15.73
N TYR A 297 21.59 34.85 16.56
CA TYR A 297 22.30 33.61 16.82
C TYR A 297 22.24 32.65 15.63
N VAL A 298 21.07 32.62 14.95
CA VAL A 298 20.88 31.83 13.72
C VAL A 298 21.70 32.42 12.57
N ILE A 299 21.73 33.75 12.44
CA ILE A 299 22.57 34.43 11.44
C ILE A 299 24.06 34.18 11.72
N PHE A 300 24.49 34.24 12.98
CA PHE A 300 25.88 33.98 13.34
C PHE A 300 26.31 32.54 13.06
N ALA A 301 25.45 31.56 13.38
CA ALA A 301 25.70 30.14 13.10
C ALA A 301 25.78 29.85 11.60
N THR A 302 24.92 30.46 10.79
CA THR A 302 24.94 30.29 9.32
C THR A 302 26.20 30.91 8.69
N ILE A 303 26.66 32.06 9.18
CA ILE A 303 27.92 32.67 8.72
C ILE A 303 29.12 31.75 9.02
N ILE A 304 29.21 31.21 10.24
CA ILE A 304 30.30 30.28 10.61
C ILE A 304 30.29 29.04 9.71
N PHE A 305 29.11 28.49 9.44
CA PHE A 305 28.97 27.31 8.57
C PHE A 305 29.45 27.59 7.14
N LEU A 306 29.12 28.76 6.57
CA LEU A 306 29.59 29.16 5.24
C LEU A 306 31.12 29.37 5.20
N PHE A 307 31.70 29.95 6.25
CA PHE A 307 33.16 30.08 6.37
C PHE A 307 33.86 28.72 6.42
N ALA A 308 33.30 27.74 7.13
CA ALA A 308 33.84 26.38 7.19
C ALA A 308 33.82 25.70 5.80
N ILE A 309 32.75 25.87 5.03
CA ILE A 309 32.65 25.34 3.66
C ILE A 309 33.70 25.98 2.74
N MET A 310 33.89 27.30 2.83
CA MET A 310 34.89 28.02 2.04
C MET A 310 36.32 27.59 2.39
N LEU A 311 36.61 27.40 3.68
CA LEU A 311 37.90 26.87 4.15
C LEU A 311 38.12 25.44 3.64
N TYR A 312 37.09 24.59 3.68
CA TYR A 312 37.17 23.22 3.17
C TYR A 312 37.49 23.21 1.67
N HIS A 313 36.76 23.98 0.87
CA HIS A 313 37.00 24.07 -0.57
C HIS A 313 38.41 24.58 -0.91
N THR A 314 38.90 25.58 -0.18
CA THR A 314 40.27 26.10 -0.39
C THR A 314 41.33 25.06 -0.04
N LEU A 315 41.16 24.32 1.06
CA LEU A 315 42.08 23.23 1.44
C LEU A 315 42.07 22.10 0.41
N VAL A 316 40.90 21.68 -0.09
CA VAL A 316 40.79 20.67 -1.15
C VAL A 316 41.47 21.14 -2.43
N ASN A 317 41.26 22.40 -2.84
CA ASN A 317 41.91 22.95 -4.04
C ASN A 317 43.44 23.02 -3.89
N VAL A 318 43.95 23.43 -2.72
CA VAL A 318 45.39 23.43 -2.44
C VAL A 318 45.95 22.01 -2.49
N ALA A 319 45.26 21.04 -1.90
CA ALA A 319 45.66 19.63 -1.96
C ALA A 319 45.69 19.12 -3.41
N LEU A 320 44.65 19.38 -4.21
CA LEU A 320 44.61 18.99 -5.62
C LEU A 320 45.75 19.61 -6.43
N VAL A 321 46.06 20.89 -6.23
CA VAL A 321 47.19 21.55 -6.90
C VAL A 321 48.52 20.94 -6.46
N TYR A 322 48.70 20.68 -5.16
CA TYR A 322 49.89 20.04 -4.61
C TYR A 322 50.12 18.64 -5.18
N PHE A 323 49.05 17.84 -5.31
CA PHE A 323 49.13 16.49 -5.88
C PHE A 323 49.23 16.46 -7.41
N SER A 324 48.81 17.51 -8.13
CA SER A 324 48.98 17.59 -9.59
C SER A 324 50.40 17.98 -10.04
N LYS A 325 51.21 18.51 -9.12
CA LYS A 325 52.61 18.96 -9.38
C LYS A 325 53.66 17.87 -9.12
N ARG A 326 53.24 16.65 -8.83
CA ARG A 326 54.11 15.48 -8.59
C ARG A 326 53.89 14.45 -9.68
#